data_AF-A0A2P4XCI1-F1
#
_entry.id   AF-A0A2P4XCI1-F1
#
_cell.length_a   1.000
_cell.length_b   1.000
_cell.length_c   1.000
_cell.angle_alpha   90.00
_cell.angle_beta   90.00
_cell.angle_gamma   90.00
#
_symmetry.space_group_name_H-M   'P 1'
#
loop_
_entity.id
_entity.type
_entity.pdbx_description
1 polymer ?
#
loop_
_entity_poly.entity_id
_entity_poly.type
_entity_poly.pdbx_seq_one_letter_code
_entity_poly.pdbx_strand_id
1 'polypeptide(L)'
;MDDEELMALITENKSMSGKLDEYEGQKSTSITTARRLGEFLGEEMIKDKGLTCKMIIAARPYGEKVTERAIPTAIFATEDAVKRHFLKKWLKDPHLQDFDIRSILDWDYYRTRFASTVQKIISLPAAFQNVRNPVPRIELPDWMRKQVREKNAKHQQGSMKQFFKTTAKDTDNGDYVAQLIDMEDLMKGKQPLRPGKPGLRKRGKKASDGNESSSPIEEIDDDVVEVPAANVKLGEVPFTEWLKTRKKKWKSMLGKRRREREERMRNYSGAGGFEWID
;
A
#
# COMPACT_ATOMS: atom_id res chain seq x y z
N MET A 1 17.84 23.63 31.09
CA MET A 1 18.72 23.71 29.92
C MET A 1 19.14 25.14 29.79
N ASP A 2 20.42 25.39 29.99
CA ASP A 2 21.03 26.70 29.78
C ASP A 2 21.17 27.01 28.28
N ASP A 3 21.62 28.21 27.95
CA ASP A 3 21.72 28.67 26.56
C ASP A 3 22.89 28.02 25.81
N GLU A 4 23.97 27.70 26.50
CA GLU A 4 25.17 27.11 25.91
C GLU A 4 24.95 25.65 25.54
N GLU A 5 24.36 24.86 26.44
CA GLU A 5 23.89 23.50 26.24
C GLU A 5 22.85 23.47 25.13
N LEU A 6 21.90 24.42 25.13
CA LEU A 6 20.90 24.51 24.07
C LEU A 6 21.58 24.67 22.72
N MET A 7 22.45 25.67 22.58
CA MET A 7 23.19 25.94 21.36
C MET A 7 24.02 24.74 20.91
N ALA A 8 24.69 24.04 21.83
CA ALA A 8 25.47 22.85 21.50
C ALA A 8 24.59 21.73 20.90
N LEU A 9 23.37 21.52 21.40
CA LEU A 9 22.48 20.47 20.89
C LEU A 9 21.78 20.82 19.57
N ILE A 10 21.40 22.09 19.37
CA ILE A 10 20.61 22.51 18.19
C ILE A 10 21.46 22.97 17.00
N THR A 11 22.75 23.21 17.22
CA THR A 11 23.67 23.65 16.16
C THR A 11 23.90 22.52 15.16
N GLU A 12 23.64 22.82 13.88
CA GLU A 12 24.04 21.95 12.78
C GLU A 12 25.40 22.43 12.25
N ASN A 13 26.33 21.50 12.08
CA ASN A 13 27.65 21.78 11.53
C ASN A 13 27.76 21.20 10.11
N LYS A 14 28.10 22.05 9.12
CA LYS A 14 28.36 21.64 7.72
C LYS A 14 29.62 22.29 7.17
N SER A 15 30.51 21.49 6.60
CA SER A 15 31.70 21.99 5.91
C SER A 15 31.44 22.15 4.41
N MET A 16 31.91 23.25 3.83
CA MET A 16 31.87 23.51 2.39
C MET A 16 33.19 23.08 1.75
N SER A 17 33.14 22.36 0.62
CA SER A 17 34.34 21.87 -0.06
C SER A 17 34.98 22.92 -0.99
N GLY A 18 34.16 23.74 -1.64
CA GLY A 18 34.58 24.84 -2.52
C GLY A 18 34.55 26.20 -1.86
N LYS A 19 34.92 27.24 -2.62
CA LYS A 19 34.77 28.65 -2.23
C LYS A 19 33.33 29.11 -2.41
N LEU A 20 32.91 30.19 -1.74
CA LEU A 20 31.54 30.69 -1.87
C LEU A 20 31.20 31.08 -3.32
N ASP A 21 32.16 31.68 -4.05
CA ASP A 21 31.98 32.13 -5.43
C ASP A 21 31.73 30.98 -6.41
N GLU A 22 32.27 29.79 -6.13
CA GLU A 22 32.08 28.58 -6.96
C GLU A 22 30.63 28.06 -6.86
N TYR A 23 29.86 28.50 -5.86
CA TYR A 23 28.48 28.09 -5.62
C TYR A 23 27.44 29.12 -6.07
N GLU A 24 27.82 30.09 -6.90
CA GLU A 24 26.88 31.08 -7.45
C GLU A 24 25.68 30.39 -8.14
N GLY A 25 24.47 30.88 -7.88
CA GLY A 25 23.23 30.31 -8.39
C GLY A 25 22.68 29.10 -7.61
N GLN A 26 23.46 28.48 -6.73
CA GLN A 26 23.00 27.36 -5.89
C GLN A 26 22.38 27.87 -4.58
N LYS A 27 21.40 27.11 -4.06
CA LYS A 27 20.73 27.42 -2.79
C LYS A 27 20.90 26.27 -1.81
N SER A 28 21.59 26.52 -0.70
CA SER A 28 21.73 25.58 0.41
C SER A 28 21.84 26.33 1.73
N THR A 29 21.57 25.66 2.85
CA THR A 29 21.70 26.28 4.17
C THR A 29 23.14 26.71 4.46
N SER A 30 24.13 25.94 3.97
CA SER A 30 25.56 26.28 4.12
C SER A 30 25.93 27.54 3.33
N ILE A 31 25.45 27.67 2.08
CA ILE A 31 25.70 28.86 1.24
C ILE A 31 25.11 30.11 1.90
N THR A 32 23.88 30.05 2.40
CA THR A 32 23.25 31.17 3.12
C THR A 32 24.04 31.52 4.38
N THR A 33 24.48 30.51 5.14
CA THR A 33 25.28 30.73 6.36
C THR A 33 26.62 31.38 6.05
N ALA A 34 27.33 30.90 5.02
CA ALA A 34 28.59 31.48 4.56
C ALA A 34 28.41 32.93 4.11
N ARG A 35 27.39 33.24 3.30
CA ARG A 35 27.07 34.61 2.90
C ARG A 35 26.81 35.51 4.12
N ARG A 36 26.03 35.03 5.09
CA ARG A 36 25.76 35.76 6.33
C ARG A 36 27.02 35.97 7.18
N LEU A 37 27.91 34.99 7.24
CA LEU A 37 29.21 35.13 7.91
C LEU A 37 30.09 36.18 7.20
N GLY A 38 30.11 36.21 5.87
CA GLY A 38 30.83 37.24 5.11
C GLY A 38 30.27 38.65 5.33
N GLU A 39 28.94 38.80 5.38
CA GLU A 39 28.29 40.08 5.70
C GLU A 39 28.58 40.58 7.12
N PHE A 40 28.73 39.65 8.07
CA PHE A 40 28.84 39.95 9.50
C PHE A 40 30.29 40.08 9.99
N LEU A 41 31.19 39.19 9.56
CA LEU A 41 32.61 39.16 9.95
C LEU A 41 33.54 39.72 8.87
N GLY A 42 33.02 40.04 7.68
CA GLY A 42 33.79 40.51 6.54
C GLY A 42 34.09 39.42 5.52
N GLU A 43 34.37 39.86 4.28
CA GLU A 43 34.59 38.96 3.14
C GLU A 43 35.84 38.09 3.30
N GLU A 44 36.78 38.44 4.18
CA GLU A 44 37.98 37.62 4.43
C GLU A 44 37.64 36.20 4.89
N MET A 45 36.58 36.03 5.70
CA MET A 45 36.16 34.73 6.24
C MET A 45 35.68 33.73 5.18
N ILE A 46 35.34 34.20 3.97
CA ILE A 46 34.73 33.39 2.90
C ILE A 46 35.66 33.20 1.68
N LYS A 47 36.91 33.69 1.75
CA LYS A 47 37.89 33.60 0.64
C LYS A 47 38.48 32.21 0.45
N ASP A 48 38.60 31.46 1.55
CA ASP A 48 39.26 30.15 1.57
C ASP A 48 38.28 28.99 1.45
N LYS A 49 38.78 27.88 0.91
CA LYS A 49 38.04 26.61 0.82
C LYS A 49 37.98 25.97 2.21
N GLY A 50 36.97 25.13 2.46
CA GLY A 50 36.87 24.39 3.72
C GLY A 50 36.12 25.11 4.84
N LEU A 51 35.39 26.19 4.53
CA LEU A 51 34.62 26.93 5.53
C LEU A 51 33.63 26.02 6.25
N THR A 52 33.70 26.03 7.57
CA THR A 52 32.81 25.26 8.44
C THR A 52 31.66 26.15 8.92
N CYS A 53 30.47 25.87 8.39
CA CYS A 53 29.25 26.60 8.68
C CYS A 53 28.51 25.96 9.86
N LYS A 54 28.65 26.56 11.05
CA LYS A 54 27.81 26.26 12.22
C LYS A 54 26.56 27.13 12.16
N MET A 55 25.39 26.50 12.11
CA MET A 55 24.12 27.20 11.85
C MET A 55 22.96 26.69 12.70
N ILE A 56 21.95 27.55 12.82
CA ILE A 56 20.63 27.22 13.39
C ILE A 56 19.54 27.58 12.38
N ILE A 57 18.36 26.99 12.51
CA ILE A 57 17.21 27.33 11.67
C ILE A 57 16.24 28.18 12.47
N ALA A 58 15.98 29.39 11.96
CA ALA A 58 15.03 30.32 12.57
C ALA A 58 13.59 30.11 12.08
N ALA A 59 12.61 30.44 12.93
CA ALA A 59 11.19 30.37 12.59
C ALA A 59 10.83 31.40 11.51
N ARG A 60 11.36 32.62 11.67
CA ARG A 60 11.15 33.76 10.76
C ARG A 60 12.26 33.84 9.70
N PRO A 61 11.99 34.44 8.54
CA PRO A 61 10.69 34.89 8.03
C PRO A 61 9.71 33.73 7.74
N TYR A 62 8.43 33.93 8.04
CA TYR A 62 7.40 32.92 7.81
C TYR A 62 7.14 32.70 6.32
N GLY A 63 6.87 31.44 5.92
CA GLY A 63 6.62 31.07 4.52
C GLY A 63 7.87 30.92 3.65
N GLU A 64 9.03 31.31 4.15
CA GLU A 64 10.30 31.19 3.43
C GLU A 64 10.92 29.80 3.56
N LYS A 65 11.75 29.44 2.58
CA LYS A 65 12.40 28.12 2.56
C LYS A 65 13.40 28.00 3.71
N VAL A 66 13.62 26.78 4.20
CA VAL A 66 14.62 26.46 5.24
C VAL A 66 16.02 27.00 4.88
N THR A 67 16.36 27.05 3.59
CA THR A 67 17.64 27.59 3.11
C THR A 67 17.84 29.06 3.46
N GLU A 68 16.77 29.87 3.44
CA GLU A 68 16.84 31.32 3.71
C GLU A 68 16.77 31.63 5.21
N ARG A 69 16.36 30.65 6.02
CA ARG A 69 16.18 30.79 7.48
C ARG A 69 17.40 30.34 8.30
N ALA A 70 18.49 29.94 7.64
CA ALA A 70 19.72 29.49 8.29
C ALA A 70 20.54 30.66 8.86
N ILE A 71 20.73 30.72 10.18
CA ILE A 71 21.47 31.78 10.88
C ILE A 71 22.80 31.22 11.41
N PRO A 72 23.94 31.89 11.18
CA PRO A 72 25.22 31.49 11.77
C PRO A 72 25.18 31.60 13.30
N THR A 73 25.65 30.58 14.01
CA THR A 73 25.65 30.57 15.50
C THR A 73 26.56 31.64 16.09
N ALA A 74 27.58 32.08 15.35
CA ALA A 74 28.53 33.10 15.77
C ALA A 74 27.86 34.43 16.17
N ILE A 75 26.67 34.73 15.65
CA ILE A 75 25.94 35.97 15.98
C ILE A 75 25.50 36.06 17.45
N PHE A 76 25.39 34.92 18.15
CA PHE A 76 24.99 34.89 19.55
C PHE A 76 26.16 35.10 20.52
N ALA A 77 27.40 35.02 20.01
CA ALA A 77 28.62 35.27 20.78
C ALA A 77 29.14 36.72 20.63
N THR A 78 28.48 37.56 19.85
CA THR A 78 28.92 38.93 19.57
C THR A 78 28.20 39.99 20.39
N GLU A 79 28.71 41.21 20.29
CA GLU A 79 28.13 42.38 20.92
C GLU A 79 26.65 42.56 20.55
N ASP A 80 25.90 42.97 21.55
CA ASP A 80 24.46 43.09 21.50
C ASP A 80 23.96 44.03 20.39
N ALA A 81 24.68 45.12 20.10
CA ALA A 81 24.31 46.04 19.02
C ALA A 81 24.42 45.38 17.63
N VAL A 82 25.51 44.64 17.39
CA VAL A 82 25.77 43.92 16.14
C VAL A 82 24.77 42.78 15.96
N LYS A 83 24.56 41.99 17.02
CA LYS A 83 23.54 40.92 17.07
C LYS A 83 22.16 41.45 16.69
N ARG A 84 21.71 42.54 17.32
CA ARG A 84 20.40 43.15 17.04
C ARG A 84 20.26 43.61 15.59
N HIS A 85 21.29 44.25 15.03
CA HIS A 85 21.27 44.74 13.65
C HIS A 85 21.09 43.60 12.64
N PHE A 86 21.94 42.57 12.71
CA PHE A 86 21.92 41.47 11.75
C PHE A 86 20.71 40.54 11.92
N LEU A 87 20.27 40.28 13.16
CA LEU A 87 19.07 39.48 13.39
C LEU A 87 17.82 40.14 12.81
N LYS A 88 17.64 41.46 12.96
CA LYS A 88 16.54 42.20 12.32
C LYS A 88 16.57 42.06 10.80
N LYS A 89 17.76 42.19 10.20
CA LYS A 89 17.98 42.04 8.75
C LYS A 89 17.63 40.62 8.27
N TRP A 90 18.17 39.59 8.92
CA TRP A 90 18.04 38.20 8.49
C TRP A 90 16.68 37.59 8.76
N LEU A 91 16.03 37.99 9.86
CA LEU A 91 14.66 37.57 10.19
C LEU A 91 13.59 38.37 9.43
N LYS A 92 14.01 39.39 8.66
CA LYS A 92 13.13 40.34 7.95
C LYS A 92 12.13 41.01 8.88
N ASP A 93 12.56 41.34 10.10
CA ASP A 93 11.72 41.90 11.15
C ASP A 93 12.40 43.13 11.79
N PRO A 94 12.14 44.35 11.27
CA PRO A 94 12.73 45.58 11.80
C PRO A 94 12.30 45.92 13.24
N HIS A 95 11.13 45.44 13.64
CA HIS A 95 10.51 45.76 14.93
C HIS A 95 10.79 44.69 16.00
N LEU A 96 11.64 43.72 15.71
CA LEU A 96 12.06 42.68 16.65
C LEU A 96 12.61 43.31 17.94
N GLN A 97 11.96 42.98 19.06
CA GLN A 97 12.34 43.41 20.42
C GLN A 97 12.99 42.28 21.21
N ASP A 98 12.54 41.05 20.97
CA ASP A 98 13.05 39.86 21.64
C ASP A 98 14.15 39.19 20.80
N PHE A 99 15.33 39.04 21.40
CA PHE A 99 16.51 38.45 20.78
C PHE A 99 16.95 37.18 21.51
N ASP A 100 16.10 36.62 22.38
CA ASP A 100 16.34 35.32 22.97
C ASP A 100 16.40 34.24 21.89
N ILE A 101 17.34 33.30 22.04
CA ILE A 101 17.56 32.21 21.10
C ILE A 101 16.27 31.38 20.97
N ARG A 102 15.55 31.16 22.08
CA ARG A 102 14.36 30.31 22.12
C ARG A 102 13.19 30.90 21.32
N SER A 103 13.10 32.22 21.17
CA SER A 103 12.06 32.87 20.37
C SER A 103 12.43 33.00 18.89
N ILE A 104 13.71 32.85 18.57
CA ILE A 104 14.21 32.87 17.19
C ILE A 104 14.10 31.49 16.53
N LEU A 105 14.35 30.40 17.27
CA LEU A 105 14.40 29.03 16.76
C LEU A 105 13.08 28.55 16.15
N ASP A 106 13.17 27.81 15.04
CA ASP A 106 12.06 27.04 14.48
C ASP A 106 11.88 25.70 15.21
N TRP A 107 11.16 25.72 16.33
CA TRP A 107 10.90 24.51 17.10
C TRP A 107 10.16 23.43 16.31
N ASP A 108 9.31 23.79 15.35
CA ASP A 108 8.58 22.82 14.54
C ASP A 108 9.48 22.12 13.52
N TYR A 109 10.45 22.84 12.94
CA TYR A 109 11.49 22.25 12.11
C TYR A 109 12.29 21.19 12.88
N TYR A 110 12.80 21.54 14.06
CA TYR A 110 13.59 20.61 14.88
C TYR A 110 12.76 19.45 15.41
N ARG A 111 11.51 19.71 15.84
CA ARG A 111 10.57 18.68 16.28
C ARG A 111 10.26 17.68 15.16
N THR A 112 10.02 18.16 13.94
CA THR A 112 9.71 17.30 12.78
C THR A 112 10.89 16.42 12.39
N ARG A 113 12.11 16.98 12.38
CA ARG A 113 13.34 16.22 12.10
C ARG A 113 13.58 15.17 13.17
N PHE A 114 13.45 15.53 14.45
CA PHE A 114 13.56 14.60 15.56
C PHE A 114 12.50 13.48 15.48
N ALA A 115 11.23 13.84 15.24
CA ALA A 115 10.15 12.88 15.09
C ALA A 115 10.41 11.88 13.96
N SER A 116 10.94 12.35 12.82
CA SER A 116 11.32 11.50 11.70
C SER A 116 12.42 10.50 12.07
N THR A 117 13.41 10.92 12.87
CA THR A 117 14.48 10.03 13.36
C THR A 117 13.93 8.99 14.34
N VAL A 118 13.09 9.41 15.30
CA VAL A 118 12.42 8.50 16.23
C VAL A 118 11.54 7.48 15.50
N GLN A 119 10.80 7.91 14.47
CA GLN A 119 10.03 6.99 13.63
C GLN A 119 10.92 5.95 12.96
N LYS A 120 12.03 6.37 12.34
CA LYS A 120 12.95 5.45 11.64
C LYS A 120 13.62 4.44 12.57
N ILE A 121 14.05 4.88 13.75
CA ILE A 121 14.85 4.06 14.67
C ILE A 121 13.97 3.23 15.61
N ILE A 122 12.82 3.76 16.04
CA ILE A 122 12.00 3.17 17.11
C ILE A 122 10.62 2.77 16.61
N SER A 123 9.82 3.73 16.12
CA SER A 123 8.38 3.51 15.94
C SER A 123 8.06 2.62 14.72
N LEU A 124 8.77 2.76 13.60
CA LEU A 124 8.59 1.92 12.41
C LEU A 124 9.06 0.48 12.65
N PRO A 125 10.25 0.22 13.23
CA PRO A 125 10.64 -1.15 13.60
C PRO A 125 9.64 -1.82 14.55
N ALA A 126 9.15 -1.10 15.56
CA ALA A 126 8.11 -1.62 16.45
C ALA A 126 6.83 -1.99 15.67
N ALA A 127 6.38 -1.15 14.74
CA ALA A 127 5.22 -1.43 13.91
C ALA A 127 5.43 -2.65 12.99
N PHE A 128 6.63 -2.83 12.42
CA PHE A 128 6.97 -4.02 11.61
C PHE A 128 6.97 -5.30 12.44
N GLN A 129 7.36 -5.22 13.71
CA GLN A 129 7.34 -6.32 14.68
C GLN A 129 5.96 -6.53 15.32
N ASN A 130 4.93 -5.83 14.84
CA ASN A 130 3.57 -5.86 15.39
C ASN A 130 3.49 -5.47 16.88
N VAL A 131 4.43 -4.64 17.34
CA VAL A 131 4.44 -4.04 18.67
C VAL A 131 3.71 -2.70 18.60
N ARG A 132 2.88 -2.40 19.61
CA ARG A 132 2.20 -1.10 19.72
C ARG A 132 3.26 0.02 19.75
N ASN A 133 2.96 1.15 19.11
CA ASN A 133 3.88 2.29 19.09
C ASN A 133 4.34 2.68 20.52
N PRO A 134 5.64 2.50 20.85
CA PRO A 134 6.15 2.78 22.18
C PRO A 134 6.24 4.28 22.49
N VAL A 135 6.16 5.14 21.48
CA VAL A 135 6.19 6.61 21.64
C VAL A 135 4.93 7.22 21.01
N PRO A 136 3.76 7.19 21.70
CA PRO A 136 2.50 7.66 21.15
C PRO A 136 2.46 9.15 20.78
N ARG A 137 3.33 9.97 21.40
CA ARG A 137 3.48 11.41 21.10
C ARG A 137 3.94 11.68 19.66
N ILE A 138 4.61 10.71 19.05
CA ILE A 138 5.05 10.76 17.66
C ILE A 138 4.22 9.71 16.91
N GLU A 139 3.25 10.20 16.13
CA GLU A 139 2.38 9.33 15.36
C GLU A 139 3.18 8.59 14.27
N LEU A 140 2.71 7.39 13.91
CA LEU A 140 3.25 6.68 12.75
C LEU A 140 2.85 7.41 11.46
N PRO A 141 3.66 7.31 10.38
CA PRO A 141 3.25 7.77 9.06
C PRO A 141 1.92 7.15 8.61
N ASP A 142 1.12 7.89 7.82
CA ASP A 142 -0.23 7.48 7.41
C ASP A 142 -0.30 6.11 6.77
N TRP A 143 0.66 5.82 5.87
CA TRP A 143 0.75 4.52 5.21
C TRP A 143 0.96 3.37 6.21
N MET A 144 1.79 3.59 7.24
CA MET A 144 2.05 2.59 8.29
C MET A 144 0.85 2.47 9.23
N ARG A 145 0.20 3.59 9.60
CA ARG A 145 -1.03 3.58 10.41
C ARG A 145 -2.13 2.76 9.74
N LYS A 146 -2.33 2.97 8.45
CA LYS A 146 -3.29 2.21 7.64
C LYS A 146 -2.96 0.72 7.67
N GLN A 147 -1.71 0.35 7.44
CA GLN A 147 -1.28 -1.05 7.42
C GLN A 147 -1.44 -1.73 8.79
N VAL A 148 -1.07 -1.06 9.89
CA VAL A 148 -1.27 -1.56 11.26
C VAL A 148 -2.75 -1.73 11.56
N ARG A 149 -3.59 -0.77 11.16
CA ARG A 149 -5.05 -0.84 11.35
C ARG A 149 -5.66 -2.00 10.57
N GLU A 150 -5.23 -2.23 9.34
CA GLU A 150 -5.69 -3.36 8.51
C GLU A 150 -5.30 -4.71 9.12
N LYS A 151 -4.06 -4.85 9.62
CA LYS A 151 -3.61 -6.07 10.31
C LYS A 151 -4.31 -6.33 11.63
N ASN A 152 -4.69 -5.27 12.36
CA ASN A 152 -5.40 -5.39 13.64
C ASN A 152 -6.94 -5.37 13.49
N ALA A 153 -7.47 -5.24 12.27
CA ALA A 153 -8.90 -5.25 12.04
C ALA A 153 -9.49 -6.63 12.36
N LYS A 154 -10.60 -6.64 13.11
CA LYS A 154 -11.33 -7.88 13.48
C LYS A 154 -11.80 -8.67 12.25
N HIS A 155 -12.19 -7.95 11.20
CA HIS A 155 -12.63 -8.52 9.93
C HIS A 155 -11.66 -8.07 8.85
N GLN A 156 -10.88 -9.01 8.32
CA GLN A 156 -9.94 -8.77 7.22
C GLN A 156 -10.55 -9.35 5.96
N GLN A 157 -10.61 -8.55 4.89
CA GLN A 157 -11.02 -9.04 3.59
C GLN A 157 -9.88 -9.91 3.03
N GLY A 158 -10.18 -11.17 2.73
CA GLY A 158 -9.23 -12.08 2.08
C GLY A 158 -8.78 -11.49 0.74
N SER A 159 -7.49 -11.66 0.40
CA SER A 159 -6.99 -11.17 -0.88
C SER A 159 -7.70 -11.91 -2.01
N MET A 160 -8.22 -11.18 -3.01
CA MET A 160 -8.91 -11.78 -4.16
C MET A 160 -8.05 -12.86 -4.85
N LYS A 161 -6.72 -12.68 -4.82
CA LYS A 161 -5.74 -13.64 -5.35
C LYS A 161 -5.77 -15.00 -4.65
N GLN A 162 -6.21 -15.07 -3.39
CA GLN A 162 -6.40 -16.35 -2.69
C GLN A 162 -7.58 -17.13 -3.26
N PHE A 163 -8.60 -16.45 -3.79
CA PHE A 163 -9.76 -17.10 -4.41
C PHE A 163 -9.50 -17.55 -5.86
N PHE A 164 -8.49 -16.97 -6.51
CA PHE A 164 -8.05 -17.37 -7.87
C PHE A 164 -6.89 -18.36 -7.88
N LYS A 165 -6.46 -18.89 -6.73
CA LYS A 165 -5.59 -20.07 -6.75
C LYS A 165 -6.41 -21.22 -7.33
N THR A 166 -6.10 -21.56 -8.58
CA THR A 166 -6.56 -22.81 -9.19
C THR A 166 -6.22 -23.92 -8.23
N THR A 167 -7.24 -24.58 -7.68
CA THR A 167 -7.04 -25.86 -7.03
C THR A 167 -6.34 -26.74 -8.05
N ALA A 168 -5.13 -27.22 -7.73
CA ALA A 168 -4.58 -28.34 -8.48
C ALA A 168 -5.70 -29.38 -8.55
N LYS A 169 -5.97 -29.87 -9.76
CA LYS A 169 -7.11 -30.71 -10.09
C LYS A 169 -6.91 -32.07 -9.40
N ASP A 170 -7.11 -32.12 -8.08
CA ASP A 170 -7.19 -33.36 -7.32
C ASP A 170 -8.46 -34.06 -7.83
N THR A 171 -8.26 -35.09 -8.63
CA THR A 171 -9.28 -35.98 -9.19
C THR A 171 -9.91 -36.88 -8.12
N ASP A 172 -10.26 -36.33 -6.96
CA ASP A 172 -10.96 -37.06 -5.91
C ASP A 172 -11.72 -36.11 -4.97
N ASN A 173 -12.65 -35.35 -5.53
CA ASN A 173 -13.74 -34.76 -4.76
C ASN A 173 -14.97 -34.74 -5.65
N GLY A 174 -15.83 -35.73 -5.45
CA GLY A 174 -17.13 -35.77 -6.08
C GLY A 174 -17.88 -34.45 -5.88
N ASP A 175 -18.22 -33.83 -7.00
CA ASP A 175 -19.54 -33.24 -7.23
C ASP A 175 -20.05 -32.16 -6.25
N TYR A 176 -19.19 -31.22 -5.83
CA TYR A 176 -19.68 -29.96 -5.25
C TYR A 176 -20.49 -29.14 -6.27
N VAL A 177 -20.26 -29.33 -7.57
CA VAL A 177 -21.02 -28.68 -8.65
C VAL A 177 -22.40 -29.33 -8.86
N ALA A 178 -22.56 -30.61 -8.53
CA ALA A 178 -23.88 -31.26 -8.54
C ALA A 178 -24.79 -30.80 -7.39
N GLN A 179 -24.24 -30.14 -6.35
CA GLN A 179 -25.00 -29.58 -5.23
C GLN A 179 -25.45 -28.13 -5.42
N LEU A 180 -25.11 -27.47 -6.54
CA LEU A 180 -25.73 -26.20 -6.91
C LEU A 180 -27.14 -26.46 -7.45
N ILE A 181 -28.08 -26.69 -6.53
CA ILE A 181 -29.52 -26.70 -6.79
C ILE A 181 -29.92 -25.31 -7.25
N ASP A 182 -30.51 -25.21 -8.43
CA ASP A 182 -31.04 -23.96 -8.98
C ASP A 182 -32.24 -23.50 -8.14
N MET A 183 -32.38 -22.19 -7.95
CA MET A 183 -33.41 -21.58 -7.09
C MET A 183 -34.85 -21.92 -7.56
N GLU A 184 -35.00 -22.30 -8.84
CA GLU A 184 -36.27 -22.73 -9.43
C GLU A 184 -36.61 -24.21 -9.15
N ASP A 185 -35.61 -25.07 -8.90
CA ASP A 185 -35.79 -26.49 -8.55
C ASP A 185 -36.24 -26.67 -7.09
N LEU A 186 -35.90 -25.69 -6.21
CA LEU A 186 -36.36 -25.67 -4.82
C LEU A 186 -37.88 -25.43 -4.71
N MET A 187 -38.49 -24.80 -5.71
CA MET A 187 -39.93 -24.50 -5.74
C MET A 187 -40.79 -25.66 -6.25
N LYS A 188 -40.20 -26.61 -7.00
CA LYS A 188 -40.88 -27.82 -7.49
C LYS A 188 -40.68 -28.95 -6.49
N GLY A 189 -41.30 -28.79 -5.33
CA GLY A 189 -41.19 -29.70 -4.20
C GLY A 189 -41.29 -31.17 -4.57
N LYS A 190 -40.22 -31.91 -4.27
CA LYS A 190 -40.17 -33.35 -3.95
C LYS A 190 -38.70 -33.70 -3.68
N GLN A 191 -38.32 -33.80 -2.40
CA GLN A 191 -37.39 -34.81 -1.80
C GLN A 191 -37.14 -34.47 -0.31
N PRO A 192 -37.02 -35.48 0.58
CA PRO A 192 -36.92 -35.27 2.01
C PRO A 192 -35.49 -34.87 2.44
N LEU A 193 -35.40 -33.83 3.28
CA LEU A 193 -34.17 -33.44 3.97
C LEU A 193 -33.68 -34.58 4.87
N ARG A 194 -32.50 -35.15 4.58
CA ARG A 194 -31.79 -36.02 5.53
C ARG A 194 -30.75 -35.19 6.32
N PRO A 195 -30.71 -35.26 7.65
CA PRO A 195 -29.67 -34.61 8.45
C PRO A 195 -28.52 -35.60 8.71
N GLY A 196 -27.27 -35.18 8.53
CA GLY A 196 -26.11 -36.03 8.86
C GLY A 196 -24.79 -35.26 8.92
N LYS A 197 -24.20 -35.21 10.12
CA LYS A 197 -23.00 -34.46 10.54
C LYS A 197 -21.69 -34.97 9.89
N PRO A 198 -20.61 -34.16 9.87
CA PRO A 198 -19.35 -34.53 9.22
C PRO A 198 -18.49 -35.47 10.08
N GLY A 199 -18.13 -36.62 9.52
CA GLY A 199 -17.21 -37.60 10.09
C GLY A 199 -15.80 -37.50 9.49
N LEU A 200 -14.81 -37.86 10.29
CA LEU A 200 -13.41 -37.45 10.24
C LEU A 200 -12.48 -38.64 9.93
N ARG A 201 -11.30 -38.39 9.31
CA ARG A 201 -10.05 -39.22 9.25
C ARG A 201 -10.07 -40.43 8.28
N LYS A 202 -8.95 -40.90 7.70
CA LYS A 202 -7.50 -40.67 7.87
C LYS A 202 -6.71 -41.25 6.67
N ARG A 203 -5.49 -40.73 6.50
CA ARG A 203 -4.35 -41.12 5.64
C ARG A 203 -4.11 -42.62 5.42
N GLY A 204 -3.72 -42.95 4.18
CA GLY A 204 -2.86 -44.09 3.80
C GLY A 204 -1.87 -43.65 2.71
N LYS A 205 -0.59 -44.03 2.84
CA LYS A 205 0.56 -43.60 2.03
C LYS A 205 0.87 -44.60 0.90
N LYS A 206 1.65 -44.09 -0.09
CA LYS A 206 2.60 -44.73 -1.05
C LYS A 206 2.07 -44.90 -2.47
N ALA A 207 2.64 -44.17 -3.44
CA ALA A 207 3.79 -44.53 -4.32
C ALA A 207 3.27 -45.28 -5.56
N SER A 208 3.69 -45.09 -6.80
CA SER A 208 4.79 -44.39 -7.48
C SER A 208 4.46 -44.34 -8.99
N ASP A 209 5.24 -43.55 -9.75
CA ASP A 209 5.43 -43.54 -11.22
C ASP A 209 4.21 -43.18 -12.10
N GLY A 210 4.30 -42.20 -13.00
CA GLY A 210 5.10 -42.20 -14.24
C GLY A 210 4.29 -42.96 -15.31
N ASN A 211 4.02 -42.52 -16.54
CA ASN A 211 4.51 -41.50 -17.45
C ASN A 211 3.41 -41.38 -18.57
N GLU A 212 3.59 -40.48 -19.55
CA GLU A 212 2.98 -40.49 -20.91
C GLU A 212 1.52 -40.00 -21.03
N SER A 213 1.23 -38.84 -21.61
CA SER A 213 1.40 -38.34 -23.00
C SER A 213 0.23 -38.67 -23.94
N SER A 214 -0.22 -37.58 -24.59
CA SER A 214 -0.87 -37.47 -25.91
C SER A 214 -2.22 -38.15 -26.17
N SER A 215 -3.27 -37.30 -26.19
CA SER A 215 -4.28 -37.11 -27.27
C SER A 215 -5.15 -38.30 -27.72
N PRO A 216 -6.28 -38.09 -28.47
CA PRO A 216 -6.97 -36.86 -28.86
C PRO A 216 -8.46 -36.79 -28.44
N ILE A 217 -9.02 -35.58 -28.50
CA ILE A 217 -10.45 -35.29 -28.34
C ILE A 217 -11.17 -35.75 -29.62
N GLU A 218 -12.08 -36.73 -29.50
CA GLU A 218 -13.05 -37.02 -30.55
C GLU A 218 -14.15 -35.96 -30.53
N GLU A 219 -14.28 -35.27 -31.66
CA GLU A 219 -15.43 -34.45 -32.02
C GLU A 219 -16.66 -35.34 -32.18
N ILE A 220 -17.76 -34.96 -31.52
CA ILE A 220 -19.10 -35.52 -31.77
C ILE A 220 -19.90 -34.45 -32.52
N ASP A 221 -20.00 -34.67 -33.82
CA ASP A 221 -21.03 -34.21 -34.76
C ASP A 221 -22.39 -34.83 -34.34
N ASP A 222 -23.58 -34.28 -34.54
CA ASP A 222 -24.09 -33.12 -35.28
C ASP A 222 -25.53 -32.86 -34.74
N ASP A 223 -26.19 -31.85 -35.28
CA ASP A 223 -27.63 -31.54 -35.21
C ASP A 223 -28.09 -30.58 -34.08
N VAL A 224 -27.45 -29.41 -34.06
CA VAL A 224 -28.06 -28.19 -33.52
C VAL A 224 -28.32 -27.27 -34.70
N VAL A 225 -29.55 -26.78 -34.87
CA VAL A 225 -29.86 -25.65 -35.76
C VAL A 225 -28.89 -24.52 -35.44
N GLU A 226 -27.85 -24.41 -36.27
CA GLU A 226 -26.79 -23.44 -36.12
C GLU A 226 -27.36 -22.10 -36.56
N VAL A 227 -28.03 -21.42 -35.65
CA VAL A 227 -28.25 -19.98 -35.83
C VAL A 227 -26.87 -19.36 -35.60
N PRO A 228 -26.23 -18.81 -36.65
CA PRO A 228 -24.85 -18.38 -36.58
C PRO A 228 -24.70 -17.42 -35.40
N ALA A 229 -23.64 -17.60 -34.62
CA ALA A 229 -23.24 -16.65 -33.60
C ALA A 229 -22.72 -15.38 -34.29
N ALA A 230 -23.59 -14.68 -35.01
CA ALA A 230 -23.28 -13.36 -35.53
C ALA A 230 -23.03 -12.46 -34.31
N ASN A 231 -21.83 -11.90 -34.24
CA ASN A 231 -21.47 -10.89 -33.27
C ASN A 231 -22.34 -9.66 -33.53
N VAL A 232 -23.48 -9.57 -32.85
CA VAL A 232 -24.39 -8.43 -32.99
C VAL A 232 -23.70 -7.19 -32.40
N LYS A 233 -23.40 -6.19 -33.25
CA LYS A 233 -22.85 -4.92 -32.78
C LYS A 233 -23.95 -4.13 -32.06
N LEU A 234 -23.55 -3.36 -31.04
CA LEU A 234 -24.48 -2.59 -30.22
C LEU A 234 -25.25 -1.57 -31.09
N GLY A 235 -26.56 -1.77 -31.23
CA GLY A 235 -27.46 -0.87 -31.97
C GLY A 235 -28.09 -1.43 -33.24
N GLU A 236 -27.60 -2.55 -33.78
CA GLU A 236 -28.12 -3.12 -35.03
C GLU A 236 -29.42 -3.92 -34.87
N VAL A 237 -29.71 -4.42 -33.66
CA VAL A 237 -30.90 -5.22 -33.39
C VAL A 237 -31.65 -4.64 -32.19
N PRO A 238 -32.97 -4.41 -32.28
CA PRO A 238 -33.76 -3.95 -31.14
C PRO A 238 -33.61 -4.95 -29.98
N PHE A 239 -33.25 -4.43 -28.80
CA PHE A 239 -32.88 -5.21 -27.60
C PHE A 239 -33.90 -6.30 -27.25
N THR A 240 -35.18 -6.07 -27.50
CA THR A 240 -36.27 -7.00 -27.24
C THR A 240 -36.21 -8.27 -28.09
N GLU A 241 -35.79 -8.16 -29.36
CA GLU A 241 -35.64 -9.30 -30.28
C GLU A 241 -34.38 -10.10 -29.96
N TRP A 242 -33.28 -9.41 -29.68
CA TRP A 242 -32.04 -10.01 -29.17
C TRP A 242 -32.28 -10.78 -27.86
N LEU A 243 -33.07 -10.22 -26.95
CA LEU A 243 -33.37 -10.88 -25.68
C LEU A 243 -34.27 -12.12 -25.86
N LYS A 244 -35.25 -12.07 -26.78
CA LYS A 244 -36.10 -13.22 -27.10
C LYS A 244 -35.29 -14.39 -27.67
N THR A 245 -34.39 -14.11 -28.61
CA THR A 245 -33.52 -15.14 -29.22
C THR A 245 -32.57 -15.74 -28.18
N ARG A 246 -31.97 -14.92 -27.29
CA ARG A 246 -31.12 -15.43 -26.21
C ARG A 246 -31.87 -16.22 -25.15
N LYS A 247 -33.06 -15.79 -24.73
CA LYS A 247 -33.90 -16.56 -23.80
C LYS A 247 -34.27 -17.93 -24.39
N LYS A 248 -34.56 -18.01 -25.70
CA LYS A 248 -34.82 -19.29 -26.38
C LYS A 248 -33.59 -20.20 -26.36
N LYS A 249 -32.40 -19.66 -26.65
CA LYS A 249 -31.12 -20.41 -26.59
C LYS A 249 -30.82 -20.89 -25.18
N TRP A 250 -30.97 -20.04 -24.16
CA TRP A 250 -30.75 -20.44 -22.76
C TRP A 250 -31.73 -21.51 -22.31
N LYS A 251 -33.02 -21.41 -22.65
CA LYS A 251 -34.00 -22.47 -22.35
C LYS A 251 -33.63 -23.80 -23.00
N SER A 252 -33.16 -23.78 -24.25
CA SER A 252 -32.69 -25.00 -24.93
C SER A 252 -31.48 -25.61 -24.24
N MET A 253 -30.48 -24.79 -23.89
CA MET A 253 -29.30 -25.25 -23.15
C MET A 253 -29.64 -25.78 -21.76
N LEU A 254 -30.59 -25.14 -21.04
CA LEU A 254 -31.08 -25.61 -19.75
C LEU A 254 -31.76 -26.98 -19.90
N GLY A 255 -32.61 -27.13 -20.92
CA GLY A 255 -33.27 -28.40 -21.23
C GLY A 255 -32.30 -29.52 -21.58
N LYS A 256 -31.22 -29.21 -22.33
CA LYS A 256 -30.16 -30.17 -22.66
C LYS A 256 -29.40 -30.61 -21.39
N ARG A 257 -28.96 -29.65 -20.57
CA ARG A 257 -28.30 -29.94 -19.28
C ARG A 257 -29.18 -30.75 -18.34
N ARG A 258 -30.49 -30.48 -18.33
CA ARG A 258 -31.45 -31.24 -17.54
C ARG A 258 -31.58 -32.68 -18.04
N ARG A 259 -31.68 -32.89 -19.36
CA ARG A 259 -31.71 -34.23 -19.97
C ARG A 259 -30.43 -35.02 -19.67
N GLU A 260 -29.26 -34.39 -19.85
CA GLU A 260 -27.97 -35.01 -19.51
C GLU A 260 -27.90 -35.40 -18.03
N ARG A 261 -28.47 -34.58 -17.13
CA ARG A 261 -28.58 -34.90 -15.70
C ARG A 261 -29.52 -36.07 -15.44
N GLU A 262 -30.70 -36.10 -16.09
CA GLU A 262 -31.67 -37.19 -15.97
C GLU A 262 -31.12 -38.51 -16.55
N GLU A 263 -30.40 -38.47 -17.67
CA GLU A 263 -29.71 -39.62 -18.27
C GLU A 263 -28.57 -40.14 -17.38
N ARG A 264 -27.75 -39.25 -16.81
CA ARG A 264 -26.74 -39.66 -15.82
C ARG A 264 -27.36 -40.36 -14.62
N MET A 265 -28.46 -39.83 -14.09
CA MET A 265 -29.17 -40.44 -12.96
C MET A 265 -29.79 -41.79 -13.34
N ARG A 266 -30.28 -41.94 -14.58
CA ARG A 266 -30.85 -43.19 -15.11
C ARG A 266 -29.77 -44.26 -15.30
N ASN A 267 -28.61 -43.90 -15.87
CA ASN A 267 -27.48 -44.81 -16.02
C ASN A 267 -26.91 -45.26 -14.67
N TYR A 268 -26.95 -44.40 -13.65
CA TYR A 268 -26.57 -44.77 -12.29
C TYR A 268 -27.54 -45.76 -11.63
N SER A 269 -28.83 -45.70 -11.99
CA SER A 269 -29.87 -46.63 -11.49
C SER A 269 -29.93 -47.99 -12.22
N GLY A 270 -29.27 -48.12 -13.38
CA GLY A 270 -29.29 -49.34 -14.20
C GLY A 270 -28.18 -50.36 -13.88
N ALA A 271 -27.20 -50.02 -13.05
CA ALA A 271 -26.05 -50.88 -12.73
C ALA A 271 -26.24 -51.78 -11.49
N GLY A 272 -27.49 -52.00 -11.04
CA GLY A 272 -27.83 -52.69 -9.80
C GLY A 272 -28.57 -54.03 -9.94
N GLY A 273 -28.48 -54.71 -11.08
CA GLY A 273 -29.05 -56.05 -11.26
C GLY A 273 -28.02 -57.14 -10.95
N PHE A 274 -27.90 -57.56 -9.69
CA PHE A 274 -27.15 -58.77 -9.33
C PHE A 274 -28.12 -59.96 -9.37
N GLU A 275 -27.89 -60.89 -10.31
CA GLU A 275 -28.58 -62.18 -10.40
C GLU A 275 -28.35 -62.97 -9.10
N TRP A 276 -29.43 -63.48 -8.52
CA TRP A 276 -29.38 -64.52 -7.50
C TRP A 276 -29.41 -65.87 -8.22
N ILE A 277 -28.35 -66.67 -8.07
CA ILE A 277 -28.32 -68.08 -8.43
C ILE A 277 -28.34 -68.87 -7.12
N ASP A 278 -29.35 -69.73 -6.99
CA ASP A 278 -29.50 -70.76 -5.94
C ASP A 278 -28.39 -71.82 -6.01
#